data_AF-A0A7S3M4B8-F1
#
_entry.id   AF-A0A7S3M4B8-F1
#
_cell.length_a   1.000
_cell.length_b   1.000
_cell.length_c   1.000
_cell.angle_alpha   90.00
_cell.angle_beta   90.00
_cell.angle_gamma   90.00
#
_symmetry.space_group_name_H-M   'P 1'
#
loop_
_entity.id
_entity.type
_entity.pdbx_description
1 polymer ?
#
loop_
_entity_poly.entity_id
_entity_poly.type
_entity_poly.pdbx_seq_one_letter_code
_entity_poly.pdbx_strand_id
1 'polypeptide(L)'
;DGVEGQQPVVFDAGKKRMAQMPGYGQTADADNVQLFHGREVRNVPDAAGGMNFVLQLALASEDPEGWTREELAEYNGWGHDSTRTWRTWERLESEGVPAFGTKFGKRAFTLHHRCYWHLDNSNQIWLSAEDGCEGRLHSA
;
A
#
# COMPACT_ATOMS: atom_id res chain seq x y z
N ASP A 1 20.32 1.04 4.03
CA ASP A 1 20.37 0.73 5.47
C ASP A 1 19.00 0.40 6.05
N GLY A 2 18.38 -0.69 5.56
CA GLY A 2 17.24 -1.30 6.25
C GLY A 2 17.79 -2.14 7.40
N VAL A 3 17.41 -1.84 8.64
CA VAL A 3 17.94 -2.53 9.82
C VAL A 3 17.22 -3.86 9.97
N GLU A 4 17.92 -4.97 9.71
CA GLU A 4 17.49 -6.31 10.13
C GLU A 4 17.11 -6.29 11.61
N GLY A 5 15.86 -6.65 11.93
CA GLY A 5 15.42 -6.88 13.31
C GLY A 5 14.50 -5.82 13.94
N GLN A 6 14.10 -4.77 13.22
CA GLN A 6 13.06 -3.85 13.73
C GLN A 6 11.65 -4.43 13.49
N GLN A 7 10.83 -4.46 14.54
CA GLN A 7 9.43 -4.87 14.44
C GLN A 7 8.59 -3.74 13.84
N PRO A 8 7.62 -4.04 12.96
CA PRO A 8 6.67 -3.05 12.49
C PRO A 8 5.95 -2.35 13.64
N VAL A 9 5.78 -1.03 13.54
CA VAL A 9 4.98 -0.27 14.51
C VAL A 9 3.51 -0.50 14.22
N VAL A 10 2.75 -0.84 15.26
CA VAL A 10 1.29 -0.91 15.22
C VAL A 10 0.73 0.25 16.04
N PHE A 11 0.09 1.21 15.37
CA PHE A 11 -0.50 2.38 16.03
C PHE A 11 -1.79 2.01 16.80
N ASP A 12 -2.12 2.81 17.81
CA ASP A 12 -3.35 2.62 18.58
C ASP A 12 -4.62 2.98 17.78
N ALA A 13 -5.79 2.65 18.33
CA ALA A 13 -7.09 2.88 17.72
C ALA A 13 -7.48 4.34 17.46
N GLY A 14 -6.70 5.29 17.99
CA GLY A 14 -6.85 6.72 17.70
C GLY A 14 -6.23 7.14 16.35
N LYS A 15 -5.49 6.26 15.65
CA LYS A 15 -4.74 6.57 14.41
C LYS A 15 -5.36 5.88 13.20
N LYS A 16 -6.68 6.00 13.07
CA LYS A 16 -7.47 5.41 11.96
C LYS A 16 -7.18 6.05 10.60
N ARG A 17 -6.53 7.21 10.58
CA ARG A 17 -6.07 7.86 9.36
C ARG A 17 -4.59 8.21 9.53
N MET A 18 -3.81 8.06 8.46
CA MET A 18 -2.37 8.37 8.48
C MET A 18 -2.11 9.81 8.93
N ALA A 19 -2.99 10.76 8.57
CA ALA A 19 -2.96 12.16 8.99
C ALA A 19 -2.93 12.37 10.52
N GLN A 20 -3.36 11.38 11.31
CA GLN A 20 -3.41 11.44 12.78
C GLN A 20 -2.10 10.98 13.43
N MET A 21 -1.13 10.52 12.64
CA MET A 21 0.16 10.07 13.15
C MET A 21 1.03 11.25 13.59
N PRO A 22 1.78 11.09 14.69
CA PRO A 22 2.83 12.04 15.05
C PRO A 22 3.86 12.15 13.92
N GLY A 23 4.25 13.39 13.58
CA GLY A 23 5.27 13.62 12.54
C GLY A 23 4.79 13.32 11.11
N TYR A 24 3.47 13.19 10.90
CA TYR A 24 2.91 12.98 9.57
C TYR A 24 3.39 14.04 8.57
N GLY A 25 3.94 13.59 7.44
CA GLY A 25 4.40 14.41 6.33
C GLY A 25 3.71 14.05 5.02
N GLN A 26 3.53 15.05 4.14
CA GLN A 26 2.98 14.87 2.79
C GLN A 26 4.07 14.44 1.80
N THR A 27 4.84 13.40 2.13
CA THR A 27 5.97 12.93 1.32
C THR A 27 5.76 11.48 0.91
N ALA A 28 6.52 11.04 -0.09
CA ALA A 28 6.54 9.64 -0.52
C ALA A 28 7.35 8.75 0.44
N ASP A 29 7.91 9.30 1.52
CA ASP A 29 8.85 8.58 2.37
C ASP A 29 8.17 7.44 3.12
N ALA A 30 8.85 6.30 3.17
CA ALA A 30 8.50 5.13 3.94
C ALA A 30 9.78 4.52 4.52
N ASP A 31 9.73 4.14 5.79
CA ASP A 31 10.88 3.66 6.56
C ASP A 31 10.92 2.13 6.68
N ASN A 32 9.90 1.43 6.14
CA ASN A 32 9.68 0.00 6.27
C ASN A 32 9.53 -0.49 7.72
N VAL A 33 9.18 0.42 8.64
CA VAL A 33 8.99 0.14 10.07
C VAL A 33 7.62 0.68 10.52
N GLN A 34 7.38 1.97 10.33
CA GLN A 34 6.12 2.65 10.61
C GLN A 34 5.28 2.79 9.35
N LEU A 35 5.94 3.16 8.25
CA LEU A 35 5.33 3.42 6.96
C LEU A 35 5.96 2.52 5.90
N PHE A 36 5.09 1.94 5.08
CA PHE A 36 5.46 1.03 4.02
C PHE A 36 4.98 1.60 2.69
N HIS A 37 5.68 1.28 1.60
CA HIS A 37 5.09 1.42 0.29
C HIS A 37 4.10 0.28 0.06
N GLY A 38 3.09 0.57 -0.74
CA GLY A 38 2.10 -0.42 -1.10
C GLY A 38 1.25 0.01 -2.26
N ARG A 39 0.36 -0.88 -2.64
CA ARG A 39 -0.55 -0.70 -3.76
C ARG A 39 -1.92 -1.20 -3.37
N GLU A 40 -2.93 -0.36 -3.61
CA GLU A 40 -4.28 -0.85 -3.77
C GLU A 40 -4.38 -1.50 -5.14
N VAL A 41 -4.71 -2.80 -5.18
CA VAL A 41 -4.89 -3.54 -6.43
C VAL A 41 -6.34 -3.99 -6.52
N ARG A 42 -7.04 -3.54 -7.56
CA ARG A 42 -8.46 -3.84 -7.82
C ARG A 42 -8.63 -4.80 -8.98
N ASN A 43 -9.83 -5.38 -9.11
CA ASN A 43 -10.18 -6.44 -10.06
C ASN A 43 -9.37 -7.73 -9.90
N VAL A 44 -9.00 -8.08 -8.66
CA VAL A 44 -8.34 -9.34 -8.33
C VAL A 44 -9.42 -10.39 -8.03
N PRO A 45 -9.70 -11.33 -8.96
CA PRO A 45 -10.87 -12.22 -8.86
C PRO A 45 -10.84 -13.14 -7.64
N ASP A 46 -9.64 -13.51 -7.18
CA ASP A 46 -9.43 -14.46 -6.08
C ASP A 46 -9.00 -13.75 -4.78
N ALA A 47 -9.36 -12.47 -4.62
CA ALA A 47 -9.04 -11.70 -3.42
C ALA A 47 -9.73 -12.28 -2.18
N ALA A 48 -8.94 -12.84 -1.26
CA ALA A 48 -9.44 -13.45 -0.02
C ALA A 48 -10.21 -12.48 0.90
N GLY A 49 -9.94 -11.18 0.82
CA GLY A 49 -10.63 -10.14 1.59
C GLY A 49 -12.01 -9.74 1.03
N GLY A 50 -12.40 -10.26 -0.14
CA GLY A 50 -13.62 -9.86 -0.84
C GLY A 50 -13.44 -8.62 -1.73
N MET A 51 -14.53 -8.17 -2.34
CA MET A 51 -14.61 -6.96 -3.20
C MET A 51 -13.64 -6.91 -4.40
N ASN A 52 -13.01 -8.04 -4.75
CA ASN A 52 -11.98 -8.14 -5.80
C ASN A 52 -10.81 -7.16 -5.60
N PHE A 53 -10.39 -6.95 -4.35
CA PHE A 53 -9.39 -5.96 -3.97
C PHE A 53 -8.38 -6.54 -2.97
N VAL A 54 -7.12 -6.14 -3.11
CA VAL A 54 -6.04 -6.44 -2.16
C VAL A 54 -5.16 -5.21 -1.92
N LEU A 55 -4.62 -5.10 -0.70
CA LEU A 55 -3.47 -4.24 -0.42
C LEU A 55 -2.20 -5.08 -0.58
N GLN A 56 -1.39 -4.74 -1.57
CA GLN A 56 -0.04 -5.27 -1.74
C GLN A 56 0.93 -4.39 -0.96
N LEU A 57 1.76 -4.98 -0.09
CA LEU A 57 2.90 -4.30 0.53
C LEU A 57 4.16 -4.51 -0.29
N ALA A 58 5.01 -3.49 -0.32
CA ALA A 58 6.35 -3.55 -0.88
C ALA A 58 7.32 -2.75 -0.01
N LEU A 59 8.60 -3.09 -0.08
CA LEU A 59 9.63 -2.30 0.60
C LEU A 59 9.90 -1.02 -0.19
N ALA A 60 10.13 0.07 0.53
CA ALA A 60 10.57 1.34 -0.03
C ALA A 60 12.06 1.35 -0.47
N SER A 61 12.76 0.24 -0.25
CA SER A 61 14.14 0.00 -0.69
C SER A 61 14.15 -0.69 -2.05
N GLU A 62 15.28 -1.32 -2.43
CA GLU A 62 15.34 -2.16 -3.63
C GLU A 62 14.40 -3.35 -3.49
N ASP A 63 13.20 -3.20 -4.06
CA ASP A 63 12.17 -4.22 -4.16
C ASP A 63 11.69 -4.29 -5.62
N PRO A 64 11.79 -5.44 -6.30
CA PRO A 64 11.24 -5.62 -7.65
C PRO A 64 9.73 -5.35 -7.73
N GLU A 65 9.01 -5.48 -6.62
CA GLU A 65 7.60 -5.14 -6.48
C GLU A 65 7.38 -3.76 -5.82
N GLY A 66 8.45 -3.01 -5.53
CA GLY A 66 8.43 -1.66 -4.98
C GLY A 66 7.77 -0.64 -5.91
N TRP A 67 7.59 0.58 -5.41
CA TRP A 67 7.10 1.67 -6.25
C TRP A 67 8.04 1.96 -7.42
N THR A 68 7.47 2.20 -8.59
CA THR A 68 8.23 2.58 -9.78
C THR A 68 8.76 4.01 -9.64
N ARG A 69 9.76 4.38 -10.45
CA ARG A 69 10.28 5.76 -10.45
C ARG A 69 9.18 6.75 -10.84
N GLU A 70 8.30 6.33 -11.74
CA GLU A 70 7.14 7.07 -12.20
C GLU A 70 6.10 7.24 -11.09
N GLU A 71 5.84 6.21 -10.29
CA GLU A 71 4.96 6.32 -9.11
C GLU A 71 5.53 7.30 -8.08
N LEU A 72 6.82 7.21 -7.77
CA LEU A 72 7.50 8.14 -6.86
C LEU A 72 7.47 9.59 -7.38
N ALA A 73 7.68 9.81 -8.68
CA ALA A 73 7.70 11.14 -9.27
C ALA A 73 6.31 11.78 -9.38
N GLU A 74 5.26 10.97 -9.58
CA GLU A 74 3.86 11.42 -9.66
C GLU A 74 3.19 11.53 -8.27
N TYR A 75 3.82 10.99 -7.23
CA TYR A 75 3.24 10.97 -5.89
C TYR A 75 2.99 12.39 -5.37
N ASN A 76 1.73 12.68 -5.05
CA ASN A 76 1.29 14.01 -4.62
C ASN A 76 0.67 14.02 -3.21
N GLY A 77 0.84 12.94 -2.43
CA GLY A 77 0.45 12.82 -1.03
C GLY A 77 -1.05 12.73 -0.73
N TRP A 78 -1.90 13.39 -1.53
CA TRP A 78 -3.29 13.69 -1.13
C TRP A 78 -4.27 13.94 -2.27
N GLY A 79 -3.84 13.82 -3.53
CA GLY A 79 -4.76 13.94 -4.64
C GLY A 79 -5.89 12.92 -4.46
N HIS A 80 -7.14 13.36 -4.62
CA HIS A 80 -8.28 12.44 -4.65
C HIS A 80 -7.99 11.35 -5.69
N ASP A 81 -8.31 10.08 -5.41
CA ASP A 81 -7.91 8.96 -6.28
C ASP A 81 -8.33 9.14 -7.74
N SER A 82 -9.46 9.82 -7.98
CA SER A 82 -9.94 10.13 -9.33
C SER A 82 -9.04 11.08 -10.13
N THR A 83 -8.11 11.77 -9.46
CA THR A 83 -7.14 12.69 -10.06
C THR A 83 -5.77 12.04 -10.24
N ARG A 84 -5.58 10.84 -9.71
CA ARG A 84 -4.31 10.11 -9.74
C ARG A 84 -4.30 9.09 -10.88
N THR A 85 -3.10 8.77 -11.32
CA THR A 85 -2.88 7.78 -12.37
C THR A 85 -3.04 6.37 -11.81
N TRP A 86 -4.17 5.73 -12.10
CA TRP A 86 -4.34 4.29 -11.92
C TRP A 86 -3.57 3.54 -13.00
N ARG A 87 -2.69 2.63 -12.60
CA ARG A 87 -1.81 1.89 -13.51
C ARG A 87 -2.41 0.52 -13.82
N THR A 88 -2.38 0.13 -15.09
CA THR A 88 -2.73 -1.24 -15.51
C THR A 88 -1.52 -2.16 -15.36
N TRP A 89 -1.75 -3.47 -15.50
CA TRP A 89 -0.66 -4.44 -15.48
C TRP A 89 0.38 -4.21 -16.58
N GLU A 90 -0.02 -3.83 -17.80
CA GLU A 90 0.93 -3.55 -18.90
C GLU A 90 1.85 -2.40 -18.56
N ARG A 91 1.30 -1.33 -17.98
CA ARG A 91 2.07 -0.15 -17.60
C ARG A 91 3.07 -0.49 -16.51
N LEU A 92 2.64 -1.18 -15.45
CA LEU A 92 3.55 -1.58 -14.37
C LEU A 92 4.68 -2.48 -14.86
N GLU A 93 4.39 -3.45 -15.73
CA GLU A 93 5.44 -4.31 -16.31
C GLU A 93 6.40 -3.50 -17.19
N SER A 94 5.91 -2.49 -17.92
CA SER A 94 6.76 -1.58 -18.70
C SER A 94 7.61 -0.64 -17.83
N GLU A 95 7.12 -0.30 -16.63
CA GLU A 95 7.84 0.50 -15.62
C GLU A 95 8.80 -0.35 -14.77
N GLY A 96 8.83 -1.68 -14.98
CA GLY A 96 9.81 -2.59 -14.39
C GLY A 96 9.31 -3.49 -13.26
N VAL A 97 8.00 -3.51 -12.96
CA VAL A 97 7.41 -4.44 -11.99
C VAL A 97 7.11 -5.78 -12.67
N PRO A 98 7.87 -6.85 -12.41
CA PRO A 98 7.77 -8.07 -13.19
C PRO A 98 6.49 -8.86 -12.91
N ALA A 99 5.91 -9.43 -13.97
CA ALA A 99 4.83 -10.42 -13.90
C ALA A 99 3.57 -10.00 -13.12
N PHE A 100 3.29 -8.69 -13.03
CA PHE A 100 2.12 -8.16 -12.32
C PHE A 100 0.81 -8.75 -12.88
N GLY A 101 0.68 -8.85 -14.20
CA GLY A 101 -0.53 -9.39 -14.85
C GLY A 101 -0.73 -10.88 -14.60
N THR A 102 0.37 -11.62 -14.40
CA THR A 102 0.33 -13.03 -13.99
C THR A 102 -0.09 -13.18 -12.53
N LYS A 103 0.40 -12.29 -11.66
CA LYS A 103 0.15 -12.35 -10.21
C LYS A 103 -1.28 -11.93 -9.83
N PHE A 104 -1.77 -10.83 -10.37
CA PHE A 104 -3.06 -10.24 -9.99
C PHE A 104 -4.16 -10.36 -11.05
N GLY A 105 -3.79 -10.81 -12.26
CA GLY A 105 -4.69 -10.94 -13.39
C GLY A 105 -4.64 -9.74 -14.34
N LYS A 106 -4.87 -10.00 -15.64
CA LYS A 106 -4.78 -8.99 -16.72
C LYS A 106 -5.90 -7.93 -16.73
N ARG A 107 -6.83 -8.01 -15.80
CA ARG A 107 -7.86 -6.99 -15.56
C ARG A 107 -7.55 -6.12 -14.35
N ALA A 108 -6.48 -6.46 -13.62
CA ALA A 108 -6.07 -5.73 -12.45
C ALA A 108 -5.49 -4.38 -12.81
N PHE A 109 -5.79 -3.41 -11.95
CA PHE A 109 -5.25 -2.07 -12.01
C PHE A 109 -5.03 -1.59 -10.58
N THR A 110 -4.18 -0.58 -10.43
CA THR A 110 -3.64 -0.25 -9.11
C THR A 110 -3.36 1.23 -8.93
N LEU A 111 -3.41 1.64 -7.67
CA LEU A 111 -2.95 2.93 -7.20
C LEU A 111 -1.94 2.70 -6.07
N HIS A 112 -0.85 3.46 -6.08
CA HIS A 112 0.19 3.36 -5.06
C HIS A 112 -0.21 4.14 -3.80
N HIS A 113 -0.07 3.55 -2.62
CA HIS A 113 -0.39 4.19 -1.33
C HIS A 113 0.69 3.91 -0.29
N ARG A 114 0.99 4.89 0.56
CA ARG A 114 1.68 4.54 1.79
C ARG A 114 0.72 3.73 2.65
N CYS A 115 1.27 2.72 3.32
CA CYS A 115 0.53 1.80 4.16
C CYS A 115 1.10 1.78 5.57
N TYR A 116 0.25 1.45 6.54
CA TYR A 116 0.62 1.37 7.94
C TYR A 116 -0.27 0.40 8.71
N TRP A 117 0.18 0.00 9.90
CA TRP A 117 -0.57 -0.89 10.78
C TRP A 117 -1.21 -0.12 11.92
N HIS A 118 -2.48 -0.41 12.24
CA HIS A 118 -3.10 0.08 13.47
C HIS A 118 -4.04 -0.94 14.09
N LEU A 119 -4.36 -0.71 15.36
CA LEU A 119 -5.44 -1.40 16.06
C LEU A 119 -6.76 -0.69 15.83
N ASP A 120 -7.87 -1.40 15.95
CA ASP A 120 -9.18 -0.79 16.20
C ASP A 120 -9.54 -0.84 17.69
N ASN A 121 -10.74 -0.35 18.05
CA ASN A 121 -11.22 -0.33 19.44
C ASN A 121 -11.43 -1.73 20.05
N SER A 122 -11.39 -2.79 19.25
CA SER A 122 -11.47 -4.19 19.67
C SER A 122 -10.11 -4.89 19.72
N ASN A 123 -9.01 -4.15 19.55
CA ASN A 123 -7.64 -4.66 19.43
C ASN A 123 -7.41 -5.57 18.22
N GLN A 124 -8.22 -5.45 17.17
CA GLN A 124 -7.95 -6.10 15.89
C GLN A 124 -6.90 -5.30 15.11
N ILE A 125 -5.91 -5.98 14.52
CA ILE A 125 -4.91 -5.37 13.65
C ILE A 125 -5.48 -5.18 12.24
N TRP A 126 -5.24 -3.99 11.68
CA TRP A 126 -5.58 -3.57 10.33
C TRP A 126 -4.33 -3.09 9.59
N LEU A 127 -4.22 -3.47 8.32
CA LEU A 127 -3.38 -2.80 7.34
C LEU A 127 -4.22 -1.71 6.67
N SER A 128 -3.74 -0.48 6.69
CA SER A 128 -4.46 0.66 6.11
C SER A 128 -3.58 1.39 5.12
N ALA A 129 -4.12 1.64 3.94
CA ALA A 129 -3.61 2.62 3.00
C ALA A 129 -3.90 4.03 3.52
N GLU A 130 -3.14 5.02 3.05
CA GLU A 130 -3.22 6.40 3.54
C GLU A 130 -4.57 7.10 3.31
N ASP A 131 -5.32 6.66 2.31
CA ASP A 131 -6.68 7.09 1.98
C ASP A 131 -7.75 6.39 2.86
N GLY A 132 -7.32 5.44 3.69
CA GLY A 132 -8.12 4.61 4.59
C GLY A 132 -8.83 3.44 3.91
N CYS A 133 -8.39 3.03 2.72
CA CYS A 133 -8.68 1.69 2.26
C CYS A 133 -7.96 0.70 3.20
N GLU A 134 -8.68 -0.27 3.76
CA GLU A 134 -8.15 -1.07 4.88
C GLU A 134 -8.52 -2.55 4.75
N GLY A 135 -7.60 -3.39 5.22
CA GLY A 135 -7.73 -4.84 5.22
C GLY A 135 -7.21 -5.43 6.52
N ARG A 136 -7.97 -6.34 7.11
CA ARG A 136 -7.53 -7.13 8.27
C ARG A 136 -7.06 -8.50 7.80
N LEU A 137 -6.17 -9.11 8.59
CA LEU A 137 -5.86 -10.53 8.43
C LEU A 137 -7.16 -11.32 8.56
N HIS A 138 -7.54 -12.01 7.48
CA HIS A 138 -8.62 -12.97 7.54
C HIS A 138 -8.08 -14.21 8.25
N SER A 139 -8.58 -14.50 9.46
CA SER A 139 -8.44 -15.83 10.02
C SER A 139 -9.23 -16.79 9.13
N ALA A 140 -8.54 -17.73 8.49
CA ALA A 140 -9.17 -18.84 7.78
C ALA A 140 -9.90 -19.76 8.77
#